data_AF-A0A257EFE5-F1
#
_entry.id   AF-A0A257EFE5-F1
#
_cell.length_a   1.000
_cell.length_b   1.000
_cell.length_c   1.000
_cell.angle_alpha   90.00
_cell.angle_beta   90.00
_cell.angle_gamma   90.00
#
_symmetry.space_group_name_H-M   'P 1'
#
loop_
_entity.id
_entity.type
_entity.pdbx_description
1 polymer ?
#
loop_
_entity_poly.entity_id
_entity_poly.type
_entity_poly.pdbx_seq_one_letter_code
_entity_poly.pdbx_strand_id
1 'polypeptide(L)' 'MKAAFIICSVALLAACGEKPQEVKGVRTDKPPYSGTGVASFTEPGWKAGDKDGWANHLKARATYGMNDHVRAPK' A
#
# COMPACT_ATOMS: atom_id res chain seq x y z
N MET A 1 -35.72 -9.90 -31.51
CA MET A 1 -35.40 -10.91 -30.46
C MET A 1 -33.98 -10.78 -29.89
N LYS A 2 -32.91 -10.75 -30.70
CA LYS A 2 -31.52 -10.61 -30.21
C LYS A 2 -31.28 -9.36 -29.33
N ALA A 3 -31.83 -8.22 -29.74
CA ALA A 3 -31.73 -6.98 -28.96
C ALA A 3 -32.38 -7.09 -27.56
N ALA A 4 -33.51 -7.79 -27.45
CA ALA A 4 -34.18 -8.00 -26.17
C ALA A 4 -33.34 -8.86 -25.22
N PHE A 5 -32.66 -9.88 -25.75
CA PHE A 5 -31.73 -10.70 -24.96
C PHE A 5 -30.55 -9.90 -24.42
N ILE A 6 -29.93 -9.07 -25.28
CA ILE A 6 -28.80 -8.22 -24.88
C ILE A 6 -29.22 -7.22 -23.78
N ILE A 7 -30.38 -6.58 -23.95
CA ILE A 7 -30.90 -5.62 -22.97
C ILE A 7 -31.20 -6.31 -21.62
N CYS A 8 -31.83 -7.49 -21.63
CA CYS A 8 -32.07 -8.26 -20.41
C CYS A 8 -30.77 -8.67 -19.68
N SER A 9 -29.75 -9.11 -20.43
CA SER A 9 -28.48 -9.53 -19.84
C SER A 9 -27.75 -8.37 -19.14
N VAL A 10 -27.77 -7.17 -19.74
CA VAL A 10 -27.17 -5.97 -19.13
C VAL A 10 -27.92 -5.55 -17.87
N ALA A 11 -29.25 -5.61 -17.88
CA ALA A 11 -30.08 -5.25 -16.73
C ALA A 11 -29.83 -6.19 -15.52
N LEU A 12 -29.68 -7.50 -15.76
CA LEU A 12 -29.38 -8.48 -14.73
C LEU A 12 -27.97 -8.28 -14.12
N LEU A 13 -26.98 -7.96 -14.94
CA LEU A 13 -25.62 -7.65 -14.45
C LEU A 13 -25.59 -6.39 -13.59
N ALA A 14 -26.32 -5.34 -14.00
CA ALA A 14 -26.38 -4.08 -13.25
C ALA A 14 -27.10 -4.25 -11.89
N ALA A 15 -28.10 -5.14 -11.81
CA ALA A 15 -28.83 -5.40 -10.57
C ALA A 15 -28.03 -6.19 -9.52
N CYS A 16 -27.06 -7.01 -9.96
CA CYS A 16 -26.12 -7.70 -9.06
C CYS A 16 -24.86 -6.88 -8.74
N GLY A 17 -24.71 -5.69 -9.34
CA GLY A 17 -23.60 -4.78 -9.03
C GLY A 17 -23.72 -4.21 -7.62
N GLU A 18 -22.59 -4.00 -6.96
CA GLU A 18 -22.58 -3.30 -5.69
C GLU A 18 -22.97 -1.82 -5.88
N LYS A 19 -23.63 -1.25 -4.87
CA LYS A 19 -23.92 0.19 -4.85
C LYS A 19 -22.59 0.97 -4.87
N PRO A 20 -22.50 2.12 -5.57
CA PRO A 20 -21.31 2.96 -5.54
C PRO A 20 -20.86 3.21 -4.11
N GLN A 21 -19.55 3.06 -3.87
CA GLN A 21 -18.97 3.27 -2.55
C GLN A 21 -18.89 4.79 -2.29
N GLU A 22 -19.99 5.37 -1.83
CA GLU A 22 -20.11 6.83 -1.64
C GLU A 22 -19.33 7.35 -0.42
N VAL A 23 -18.99 6.45 0.51
CA VAL A 23 -18.13 6.78 1.65
C VAL A 23 -16.69 6.79 1.17
N LYS A 24 -16.15 7.98 0.93
CA LYS A 24 -14.70 8.18 0.78
C LYS A 24 -14.03 7.71 2.06
N GLY A 25 -13.06 6.81 1.95
CA GLY A 25 -12.26 6.40 3.11
C GLY A 25 -11.59 7.62 3.76
N VAL A 26 -11.68 7.72 5.08
CA VAL A 26 -10.93 8.73 5.85
C VAL A 26 -9.58 8.12 6.23
N ARG A 27 -8.50 8.83 5.89
CA ARG A 27 -7.14 8.50 6.31
C ARG A 27 -6.94 9.02 7.74
N THR A 28 -7.15 8.17 8.74
CA THR A 28 -6.96 8.52 10.17
C THR A 28 -5.67 7.94 10.76
N ASP A 29 -4.92 7.17 9.97
CA ASP A 29 -3.62 6.61 10.36
C ASP A 29 -2.57 7.71 10.55
N LYS A 30 -1.69 7.47 11.52
CA LYS A 30 -0.51 8.31 11.72
C LYS A 30 0.54 8.00 10.65
N PRO A 31 1.41 8.96 10.29
CA PRO A 31 2.51 8.68 9.39
C PRO A 31 3.37 7.52 9.90
N PRO A 32 3.79 6.57 9.05
CA PRO A 32 4.47 5.35 9.49
C PRO A 32 5.83 5.62 10.16
N TYR A 33 6.53 6.69 9.77
CA TYR A 33 7.77 7.12 10.41
C TYR A 33 7.58 7.64 11.85
N SER A 34 6.34 7.87 12.29
CA SER A 34 6.05 8.28 13.69
C SER A 34 6.34 7.16 14.69
N GLY A 35 6.55 5.93 14.23
CA GLY A 35 6.80 4.78 15.07
C GLY A 35 5.54 4.23 15.72
N THR A 36 5.63 2.99 16.21
CA THR A 36 4.52 2.27 16.84
C THR A 36 4.41 2.53 18.34
N GLY A 37 5.43 3.15 18.95
CA GLY A 37 5.55 3.29 20.41
C GLY A 37 5.93 2.00 21.13
N VAL A 38 6.18 0.91 20.39
CA VAL A 38 6.52 -0.40 20.95
C VAL A 38 7.95 -0.76 20.54
N ALA A 39 8.85 -0.82 21.53
CA ALA A 39 10.27 -1.06 21.30
C ALA A 39 10.53 -2.39 20.58
N SER A 40 9.80 -3.46 20.89
CA SER A 40 9.96 -4.77 20.27
C SER A 40 9.65 -4.81 18.76
N PHE A 41 8.93 -3.82 18.25
CA PHE A 41 8.61 -3.69 16.81
C PHE A 41 9.37 -2.53 16.16
N THR A 42 10.37 -1.99 16.85
CA THR A 42 11.16 -0.85 16.42
C THR A 42 12.61 -1.31 16.24
N GLU A 43 13.20 -1.04 15.08
CA GLU A 43 14.60 -1.37 14.83
C GLU A 43 15.50 -0.69 15.88
N PRO A 44 16.41 -1.42 16.55
CA PRO A 44 17.32 -0.83 17.51
C PRO A 44 18.11 0.35 16.94
N GLY A 45 18.14 1.47 17.67
CA GLY A 45 18.86 2.68 17.28
C GLY A 45 18.12 3.62 16.32
N TRP A 46 16.99 3.21 15.73
CA TRP A 46 16.13 4.12 14.97
C TRP A 46 15.28 4.99 15.90
N LYS A 47 15.10 6.27 15.52
CA LYS A 47 14.33 7.26 16.30
C LYS A 47 12.95 7.49 15.68
N ALA A 48 11.90 7.28 16.47
CA ALA A 48 10.53 7.63 16.07
C ALA A 48 10.42 9.11 15.64
N GLY A 49 9.80 9.35 14.50
CA GLY A 49 9.68 10.66 13.86
C GLY A 49 10.79 10.96 12.84
N ASP A 50 11.87 10.18 12.79
CA ASP A 50 12.91 10.34 11.77
C ASP A 50 12.46 9.79 10.42
N LYS A 51 11.88 10.68 9.61
CA LYS A 51 11.35 10.39 8.28
C LYS A 51 12.43 9.95 7.29
N ASP A 52 13.58 10.62 7.30
CA ASP A 52 14.65 10.35 6.32
C ASP A 52 15.36 9.04 6.65
N GLY A 53 15.66 8.80 7.93
CA GLY A 53 16.15 7.52 8.40
C GLY A 53 15.20 6.37 8.05
N TRP A 54 13.90 6.54 8.32
CA TRP A 54 12.88 5.54 7.98
C TRP A 54 12.84 5.23 6.47
N ALA A 55 12.86 6.25 5.61
CA ALA A 55 12.85 6.08 4.16
C ALA A 55 14.12 5.38 3.66
N ASN A 56 15.27 5.73 4.21
CA ASN A 56 16.54 5.09 3.88
C ASN A 56 16.58 3.62 4.29
N HIS A 57 16.05 3.27 5.48
CA HIS A 57 15.91 1.88 5.90
C HIS A 57 15.06 1.06 4.94
N LEU A 58 13.92 1.60 4.49
CA LEU A 58 13.08 0.93 3.49
C LEU A 58 13.77 0.79 2.14
N LYS A 59 14.46 1.83 1.67
CA LYS A 59 15.23 1.78 0.42
C LYS A 59 16.34 0.73 0.49
N ALA A 60 17.08 0.68 1.60
CA ALA A 60 18.11 -0.32 1.82
C ALA A 60 17.52 -1.74 1.80
N ARG A 61 16.39 -1.97 2.48
CA ARG A 61 15.69 -3.27 2.50
C ARG A 61 15.20 -3.67 1.10
N ALA A 62 14.58 -2.75 0.38
CA ALA A 62 14.04 -3.01 -0.97
C ALA A 62 15.14 -3.33 -1.99
N THR A 63 16.37 -2.89 -1.74
CA THR A 63 17.52 -3.12 -2.62
C THR A 63 18.47 -4.20 -2.11
N TYR A 64 18.22 -4.78 -0.94
CA TYR A 64 19.03 -5.86 -0.41
C TYR A 64 18.79 -7.14 -1.22
N GLY A 65 19.83 -7.68 -1.85
CA GLY A 65 19.73 -8.84 -2.76
C GLY A 65 19.42 -8.49 -4.22
N MET A 66 19.30 -7.20 -4.54
CA MET A 66 19.24 -6.70 -5.92
C MET A 66 20.45 -5.83 -6.20
N ASN A 67 21.13 -6.13 -7.30
CA ASN A 67 22.29 -5.37 -7.78
C ASN A 67 23.48 -5.35 -6.81
N ASP A 68 23.81 -6.49 -6.18
CA ASP A 68 24.97 -6.56 -5.26
C ASP A 68 26.30 -6.15 -5.93
N HIS A 69 26.40 -6.27 -7.26
CA HIS A 69 27.52 -5.79 -8.05
C HIS A 69 27.74 -4.27 -7.97
N VAL A 70 26.72 -3.46 -7.66
CA VAL A 70 26.92 -2.00 -7.44
C VAL A 70 27.56 -1.71 -6.08
N ARG A 71 27.64 -2.70 -5.18
CA ARG A 71 28.22 -2.60 -3.83
C ARG A 71 29.57 -3.32 -3.72
N ALA A 72 30.03 -3.99 -4.76
CA ALA A 72 31.33 -4.66 -4.77
C ALA A 72 32.46 -3.61 -4.70
N PRO A 73 33.51 -3.83 -3.88
CA PRO A 73 34.69 -2.99 -3.90
C PRO A 73 35.33 -3.02 -5.29
N LYS A 74 35.85 -1.88 -5.74
CA LYS A 74 36.63 -1.79 -6.98
C LYS A 74 37.97 -2.49 -6.86
#